data_AF-A0A4Q2YGX0-F1
#
_entry.id   AF-A0A4Q2YGX0-F1
#
_cell.length_a   1.000
_cell.length_b   1.000
_cell.length_c   1.000
_cell.angle_alpha   90.00
_cell.angle_beta   90.00
_cell.angle_gamma   90.00
#
_symmetry.space_group_name_H-M   'P 1'
#
loop_
_entity.id
_entity.type
_entity.pdbx_description
1 polymer ?
#
loop_
_entity_poly.entity_id
_entity_poly.type
_entity_poly.pdbx_seq_one_letter_code
_entity_poly.pdbx_strand_id
1 'polypeptide(L)'
;AQVLEQMKENGVRLKVLEDLTTLKMTSPLGIYGHFYEHHWKTAEKRLLVSARPHDRGGDFHHTRDIAAATGAAMVWLDSRIPEEKAMFGKFLGDMKAGEAVVLGWFTSERSGITTVSEYGIGTLPADFYVSGSVYSGTDHHIRIPAVPKKPALENKVYVSIIISDGDNIQYTQHAMRRVWDRTADIRGKFPLSWTIAPGLVDIGPAIMNYYYTHATPNDCFVTGPSGMGYMMPVNTLGDVIDDKVEVPVGEYLKDSARMDGYARLTETYLQRSGLRVATIWDEASPMHRASYEKHCRSLYGMTVQNFRDMPAVKGSVENNRLPFDKLVIPYAGSYDHIYGSLSRNVSCWDGKAPMFISYQADIWGDLKPDRLMQVHDDLLKAFPGKVEFVRADHYFNLHNEAKGRPYNLCMSSTTVAKSDSEGSLEALTDGTPET
;
A
#
# COMPACT_ATOMS: atom_id res chain seq x y z
N ALA A 1 -28.95 28.26 -1.29
CA ALA A 1 -29.91 28.98 -2.17
C ALA A 1 -29.35 29.18 -3.58
N GLN A 2 -28.16 29.78 -3.75
CA GLN A 2 -27.61 30.15 -5.06
C GLN A 2 -27.52 29.00 -6.09
N VAL A 3 -26.96 27.83 -5.71
CA VAL A 3 -26.82 26.69 -6.63
C VAL A 3 -28.17 26.07 -7.02
N LEU A 4 -29.11 25.95 -6.09
CA LEU A 4 -30.44 25.38 -6.36
C LEU A 4 -31.25 26.27 -7.32
N GLU A 5 -31.18 27.60 -7.16
CA GLU A 5 -31.83 28.52 -8.08
C GLU A 5 -31.15 28.48 -9.47
N GLN A 6 -29.82 28.44 -9.53
CA GLN A 6 -29.10 28.25 -10.79
C GLN A 6 -29.48 26.94 -11.49
N MET A 7 -29.64 25.83 -10.76
CA MET A 7 -30.12 24.57 -11.33
C MET A 7 -31.51 24.73 -11.95
N LYS A 8 -32.45 25.39 -11.25
CA LYS A 8 -33.80 25.65 -11.75
C LYS A 8 -33.81 26.54 -12.98
N GLU A 9 -32.99 27.59 -13.01
CA GLU A 9 -32.81 28.49 -14.16
C GLU A 9 -32.30 27.72 -15.39
N ASN A 10 -31.48 26.68 -15.18
CA ASN A 10 -30.98 25.79 -16.23
C ASN A 10 -31.89 24.56 -16.48
N GLY A 11 -33.14 24.60 -16.03
CA GLY A 11 -34.13 23.54 -16.29
C GLY A 11 -33.99 22.27 -15.44
N VAL A 12 -33.06 22.24 -14.48
CA VAL A 12 -32.86 21.11 -13.56
C VAL A 12 -33.73 21.29 -12.32
N ARG A 13 -34.75 20.44 -12.18
CA ARG A 13 -35.71 20.49 -11.06
C ARG A 13 -35.60 19.23 -10.21
N LEU A 14 -34.82 19.30 -9.13
CA LEU A 14 -34.67 18.22 -8.16
C LEU A 14 -35.63 18.40 -6.98
N LYS A 15 -36.21 17.30 -6.48
CA LYS A 15 -37.00 17.30 -5.25
C LYS A 15 -36.08 17.53 -4.06
N VAL A 16 -36.41 18.49 -3.19
CA VAL A 16 -35.76 18.63 -1.88
C VAL A 16 -36.19 17.47 -1.01
N LEU A 17 -35.26 16.58 -0.68
CA LEU A 17 -35.51 15.46 0.23
C LEU A 17 -35.36 15.89 1.69
N GLU A 18 -34.39 16.76 1.96
CA GLU A 18 -34.07 17.26 3.30
C GLU A 18 -33.39 18.64 3.19
N ASP A 19 -33.70 19.56 4.12
CA ASP A 19 -33.09 20.88 4.20
C ASP A 19 -32.21 21.01 5.46
N LEU A 20 -30.93 20.67 5.27
CA LEU A 20 -29.91 20.73 6.32
C LEU A 20 -29.45 22.17 6.63
N THR A 21 -29.89 23.20 5.89
CA THR A 21 -29.49 24.60 6.14
C THR A 21 -30.13 25.19 7.39
N THR A 22 -31.14 24.52 7.93
CA THR A 22 -31.81 24.89 9.18
C THR A 22 -30.96 24.58 10.42
N LEU A 23 -30.02 23.63 10.30
CA LEU A 23 -29.11 23.24 11.36
C LEU A 23 -28.18 24.41 11.75
N LYS A 24 -27.95 24.58 13.06
CA LYS A 24 -27.15 25.69 13.62
C LYS A 24 -25.81 25.27 14.19
N MET A 25 -25.47 23.99 14.10
CA MET A 25 -24.21 23.45 14.62
C MET A 25 -23.05 23.94 13.76
N THR A 26 -22.00 24.44 14.41
CA THR A 26 -20.79 24.97 13.74
C THR A 26 -19.52 24.23 14.13
N SER A 27 -19.55 23.40 15.19
CA SER A 27 -18.40 22.59 15.61
C SER A 27 -18.44 21.20 14.97
N PRO A 28 -17.28 20.58 14.68
CA PRO A 28 -17.22 19.19 14.20
C PRO A 28 -18.00 18.22 15.09
N LEU A 29 -17.88 18.33 16.41
CA LEU A 29 -18.60 17.47 17.36
C LEU A 29 -20.12 17.60 17.26
N GLY A 30 -20.65 18.81 17.11
CA GLY A 30 -22.08 19.02 16.94
C GLY A 30 -22.57 18.42 15.61
N ILE A 31 -21.86 18.74 14.53
CA ILE A 31 -22.22 18.31 13.17
C ILE A 31 -22.19 16.77 13.06
N TYR A 32 -21.07 16.14 13.43
CA TYR A 32 -20.91 14.69 13.30
C TYR A 32 -21.64 13.92 14.40
N GLY A 33 -21.87 14.52 15.57
CA GLY A 33 -22.76 13.96 16.59
C GLY A 33 -24.20 13.87 16.08
N HIS A 34 -24.73 14.94 15.49
CA HIS A 34 -26.05 14.92 14.87
C HIS A 34 -26.13 13.90 13.72
N PHE A 35 -25.12 13.86 12.86
CA PHE A 35 -25.05 12.88 11.77
C PHE A 35 -25.03 11.43 12.30
N TYR A 36 -24.26 11.16 13.36
CA TYR A 36 -24.21 9.85 14.00
C TYR A 36 -25.58 9.41 14.52
N GLU A 37 -26.31 10.32 15.18
CA GLU A 37 -27.63 10.03 15.74
C GLU A 37 -28.72 9.79 14.69
N HIS A 38 -28.70 10.56 13.59
CA HIS A 38 -29.82 10.63 12.66
C HIS A 38 -29.61 9.84 11.37
N HIS A 39 -28.38 9.71 10.88
CA HIS A 39 -28.10 9.15 9.55
C HIS A 39 -27.15 7.95 9.57
N TRP A 40 -26.24 7.85 10.55
CA TRP A 40 -25.25 6.78 10.57
C TRP A 40 -25.87 5.39 10.62
N LYS A 41 -26.99 5.20 11.34
CA LYS A 41 -27.68 3.89 11.42
C LYS A 41 -28.04 3.29 10.06
N THR A 42 -28.32 4.12 9.06
CA THR A 42 -28.71 3.68 7.71
C THR A 42 -27.59 3.80 6.68
N ALA A 43 -26.46 4.41 7.04
CA ALA A 43 -25.31 4.55 6.15
C ALA A 43 -24.57 3.21 5.97
N GLU A 44 -23.81 3.08 4.89
CA GLU A 44 -22.87 1.97 4.69
C GLU A 44 -21.82 1.92 5.83
N LYS A 45 -21.36 0.70 6.16
CA LYS A 45 -20.41 0.39 7.25
C LYS A 45 -19.12 -0.25 6.74
N ARG A 46 -19.08 -0.65 5.47
CA ARG A 46 -17.90 -1.20 4.79
C ARG A 46 -17.00 -0.10 4.21
N LEU A 47 -17.52 1.12 4.08
CA LEU A 47 -16.79 2.26 3.57
C LEU A 47 -17.14 3.51 4.39
N LEU A 48 -16.10 4.20 4.85
CA LEU A 48 -16.18 5.55 5.40
C LEU A 48 -15.21 6.45 4.64
N VAL A 49 -15.62 7.68 4.37
CA VAL A 49 -14.78 8.69 3.71
C VAL A 49 -14.36 9.73 4.74
N SER A 50 -13.06 9.86 4.96
CA SER A 50 -12.47 10.96 5.73
C SER A 50 -12.09 12.09 4.78
N ALA A 51 -12.92 13.12 4.64
CA ALA A 51 -12.72 14.17 3.65
C ALA A 51 -13.01 15.56 4.19
N ARG A 52 -12.04 16.46 3.98
CA ARG A 52 -12.09 17.84 4.46
C ARG A 52 -13.25 18.61 3.80
N PRO A 53 -14.07 19.35 4.57
CA PRO A 53 -15.28 19.98 4.05
C PRO A 53 -15.06 21.35 3.39
N HIS A 54 -13.81 21.85 3.32
CA HIS A 54 -13.52 23.19 2.81
C HIS A 54 -12.28 23.21 1.89
N ASP A 55 -12.25 24.21 1.03
CA ASP A 55 -11.37 24.47 -0.11
C ASP A 55 -9.88 24.69 0.21
N ARG A 56 -9.55 25.17 1.42
CA ARG A 56 -8.14 25.26 1.83
C ARG A 56 -7.60 23.88 2.22
N GLY A 57 -7.04 23.14 1.25
CA GLY A 57 -6.43 21.82 1.46
C GLY A 57 -7.45 20.68 1.56
N GLY A 58 -8.62 20.87 0.96
CA GLY A 58 -9.64 19.89 0.67
C GLY A 58 -10.37 20.34 -0.59
N ASP A 59 -11.37 19.61 -1.03
CA ASP A 59 -12.16 20.03 -2.19
C ASP A 59 -13.59 19.47 -2.19
N PHE A 60 -14.36 19.99 -3.14
CA PHE A 60 -15.79 19.75 -3.28
C PHE A 60 -16.15 18.58 -4.20
N HIS A 61 -15.19 17.74 -4.64
CA HIS A 61 -15.45 16.75 -5.70
C HIS A 61 -14.71 15.41 -5.56
N HIS A 62 -13.49 15.36 -5.04
CA HIS A 62 -12.72 14.14 -4.87
C HIS A 62 -13.38 13.20 -3.87
N THR A 63 -13.49 11.93 -4.22
CA THR A 63 -14.07 10.83 -3.41
C THR A 63 -15.53 11.03 -2.96
N ARG A 64 -16.14 12.19 -3.18
CA ARG A 64 -17.54 12.48 -2.85
C ARG A 64 -18.51 11.73 -3.74
N ASP A 65 -18.13 11.49 -4.99
CA ASP A 65 -18.95 10.75 -5.95
C ASP A 65 -19.11 9.28 -5.55
N ILE A 66 -18.02 8.62 -5.13
CA ILE A 66 -18.10 7.24 -4.62
C ILE A 66 -18.86 7.17 -3.29
N ALA A 67 -18.66 8.14 -2.38
CA ALA A 67 -19.42 8.17 -1.14
C ALA A 67 -20.94 8.23 -1.38
N ALA A 68 -21.36 9.10 -2.31
CA ALA A 68 -22.75 9.22 -2.71
C ALA A 68 -23.28 7.92 -3.37
N ALA A 69 -22.47 7.29 -4.24
CA ALA A 69 -22.85 6.07 -4.95
C ALA A 69 -23.05 4.86 -4.01
N THR A 70 -22.28 4.77 -2.93
CA THR A 70 -22.34 3.65 -1.99
C THR A 70 -23.17 3.94 -0.73
N GLY A 71 -23.63 5.18 -0.53
CA GLY A 71 -24.24 5.60 0.73
C GLY A 71 -23.26 5.61 1.91
N ALA A 72 -21.96 5.82 1.64
CA ALA A 72 -20.94 5.91 2.67
C ALA A 72 -21.03 7.22 3.45
N ALA A 73 -20.73 7.15 4.73
CA ALA A 73 -20.59 8.35 5.55
C ALA A 73 -19.34 9.13 5.15
N MET A 74 -19.44 10.46 5.24
CA MET A 74 -18.31 11.36 5.09
C MET A 74 -18.11 12.15 6.38
N VAL A 75 -16.92 12.06 6.95
CA VAL A 75 -16.55 12.73 8.21
C VAL A 75 -15.21 13.44 8.08
N TRP A 76 -14.95 14.42 8.93
CA TRP A 76 -13.65 15.10 9.04
C TRP A 76 -13.45 15.49 10.50
N LEU A 77 -12.79 14.61 11.25
CA LEU A 77 -12.57 14.71 12.69
C LEU A 77 -11.08 14.70 12.96
N ASP A 78 -10.60 15.66 13.75
CA ASP A 78 -9.19 15.79 14.07
C ASP A 78 -8.79 14.81 15.18
N SER A 79 -8.06 13.76 14.84
CA SER A 79 -7.65 12.72 15.81
C SER A 79 -6.66 13.23 16.87
N ARG A 80 -6.16 14.46 16.74
CA ARG A 80 -5.34 15.15 17.76
C ARG A 80 -6.18 15.73 18.90
N ILE A 81 -7.47 15.97 18.66
CA ILE A 81 -8.41 16.50 19.65
C ILE A 81 -9.11 15.30 20.30
N PRO A 82 -8.93 15.04 21.61
CA PRO A 82 -9.43 13.82 22.26
C PRO A 82 -10.92 13.56 22.04
N GLU A 83 -11.74 14.61 22.09
CA GLU A 83 -13.20 14.51 21.90
C GLU A 83 -13.57 14.17 20.46
N GLU A 84 -12.84 14.71 19.47
CA GLU A 84 -13.05 14.40 18.05
C GLU A 84 -12.54 13.00 17.72
N LYS A 85 -11.40 12.58 18.28
CA LYS A 85 -10.92 11.18 18.22
C LYS A 85 -11.95 10.22 18.80
N ALA A 86 -12.56 10.55 19.95
CA ALA A 86 -13.61 9.74 20.55
C ALA A 86 -14.86 9.68 19.67
N MET A 87 -15.26 10.78 19.05
CA MET A 87 -16.35 10.79 18.07
C MET A 87 -16.02 9.93 16.85
N PHE A 88 -14.80 10.02 16.33
CA PHE A 88 -14.37 9.22 15.18
C PHE A 88 -14.36 7.72 15.52
N GLY A 89 -13.91 7.38 16.72
CA GLY A 89 -13.95 6.02 17.27
C GLY A 89 -15.35 5.42 17.35
N LYS A 90 -16.41 6.24 17.50
CA LYS A 90 -17.80 5.73 17.42
C LYS A 90 -18.13 5.21 16.03
N PHE A 91 -17.78 5.96 14.98
CA PHE A 91 -17.98 5.51 13.60
C PHE A 91 -17.15 4.25 13.31
N LEU A 92 -15.86 4.27 13.63
CA LEU A 92 -14.94 3.15 13.40
C LEU A 92 -15.34 1.91 14.21
N GLY A 93 -15.88 2.07 15.42
CA GLY A 93 -16.35 0.98 16.28
C GLY A 93 -17.53 0.20 15.71
N ASP A 94 -18.36 0.84 14.90
CA ASP A 94 -19.48 0.21 14.19
C ASP A 94 -19.06 -0.44 12.86
N MET A 95 -17.83 -0.17 12.39
CA MET A 95 -17.26 -0.78 11.19
C MET A 95 -16.58 -2.11 11.54
N LYS A 96 -16.75 -3.13 10.69
CA LYS A 96 -16.22 -4.47 10.96
C LYS A 96 -14.82 -4.64 10.38
N ALA A 97 -13.85 -4.93 11.25
CA ALA A 97 -12.50 -5.31 10.86
C ALA A 97 -12.53 -6.51 9.90
N GLY A 98 -11.80 -6.39 8.79
CA GLY A 98 -11.77 -7.39 7.72
C GLY A 98 -12.91 -7.29 6.71
N GLU A 99 -13.81 -6.31 6.83
CA GLU A 99 -14.85 -6.03 5.83
C GLU A 99 -14.91 -4.56 5.41
N ALA A 100 -14.23 -3.69 6.16
CA ALA A 100 -14.32 -2.24 6.00
C ALA A 100 -12.98 -1.58 5.69
N VAL A 101 -13.05 -0.45 4.98
CA VAL A 101 -11.93 0.43 4.65
C VAL A 101 -12.31 1.89 4.85
N VAL A 102 -11.31 2.74 5.05
CA VAL A 102 -11.46 4.21 5.00
C VAL A 102 -10.87 4.72 3.69
N LEU A 103 -11.56 5.62 3.00
CA LEU A 103 -11.00 6.43 1.91
C LEU A 103 -10.76 7.86 2.37
N GLY A 104 -9.86 8.57 1.70
CA GLY A 104 -9.63 10.00 1.93
C GLY A 104 -8.35 10.26 2.69
N TRP A 105 -8.34 11.24 3.59
CA TRP A 105 -7.15 11.61 4.37
C TRP A 105 -7.51 12.18 5.75
N PHE A 106 -6.54 12.69 6.49
CA PHE A 106 -6.71 13.16 7.86
C PHE A 106 -6.05 14.53 8.06
N THR A 107 -6.33 15.15 9.21
CA THR A 107 -5.68 16.40 9.63
C THR A 107 -4.17 16.27 9.82
N SER A 108 -3.71 15.05 10.14
CA SER A 108 -2.32 14.63 10.19
C SER A 108 -2.26 13.11 9.93
N GLU A 109 -1.23 12.68 9.20
CA GLU A 109 -1.05 11.29 8.77
C GLU A 109 -1.02 10.34 9.96
N ARG A 110 -0.09 10.56 10.90
CA ARG A 110 0.14 9.61 11.99
C ARG A 110 -1.05 9.54 12.93
N SER A 111 -1.71 10.66 13.24
CA SER A 111 -2.85 10.63 14.18
C SER A 111 -4.07 9.97 13.57
N GLY A 112 -4.34 10.23 12.29
CA GLY A 112 -5.43 9.57 11.57
C GLY A 112 -5.18 8.08 11.37
N ILE A 113 -4.03 7.71 10.79
CA ILE A 113 -3.72 6.30 10.45
C ILE A 113 -3.66 5.44 11.71
N THR A 114 -3.01 5.89 12.78
CA THR A 114 -2.97 5.12 14.03
C THR A 114 -4.36 4.96 14.65
N THR A 115 -5.19 6.00 14.63
CA THR A 115 -6.57 5.95 15.13
C THR A 115 -7.43 4.94 14.36
N VAL A 116 -7.34 4.91 13.03
CA VAL A 116 -8.06 3.91 12.21
C VAL A 116 -7.49 2.51 12.41
N SER A 117 -6.17 2.39 12.59
CA SER A 117 -5.48 1.10 12.83
C SER A 117 -5.93 0.43 14.13
N GLU A 118 -6.27 1.18 15.18
CA GLU A 118 -6.83 0.64 16.44
C GLU A 118 -8.08 -0.25 16.21
N TYR A 119 -8.80 -0.03 15.10
CA TYR A 119 -10.01 -0.75 14.73
C TYR A 119 -9.78 -1.88 13.71
N GLY A 120 -8.53 -2.16 13.32
CA GLY A 120 -8.21 -3.17 12.30
C GLY A 120 -8.74 -2.80 10.91
N ILE A 121 -8.76 -1.51 10.61
CA ILE A 121 -9.22 -0.95 9.34
C ILE A 121 -8.03 -0.29 8.65
N GLY A 122 -7.92 -0.47 7.34
CA GLY A 122 -6.92 0.19 6.50
C GLY A 122 -7.48 1.44 5.85
N THR A 123 -6.62 2.43 5.60
CA THR A 123 -6.97 3.64 4.83
C THR A 123 -6.39 3.57 3.42
N LEU A 124 -7.17 3.87 2.39
CA LEU A 124 -6.62 4.16 1.06
C LEU A 124 -6.61 5.69 0.88
N PRO A 125 -5.42 6.32 0.77
CA PRO A 125 -5.32 7.76 0.55
C PRO A 125 -6.03 8.18 -0.75
N ALA A 126 -7.07 9.00 -0.61
CA ALA A 126 -8.00 9.31 -1.71
C ALA A 126 -8.60 10.73 -1.68
N ASP A 127 -8.06 11.66 -0.89
CA ASP A 127 -8.55 13.04 -0.80
C ASP A 127 -8.38 13.87 -2.10
N PHE A 128 -7.65 13.36 -3.09
CA PHE A 128 -7.47 13.87 -4.45
C PHE A 128 -7.82 12.82 -5.53
N TYR A 129 -8.52 11.74 -5.16
CA TYR A 129 -8.97 10.72 -6.12
C TYR A 129 -10.24 11.18 -6.82
N VAL A 130 -10.24 11.20 -8.17
CA VAL A 130 -11.38 11.64 -8.97
C VAL A 130 -12.17 10.46 -9.53
N SER A 131 -13.47 10.68 -9.72
CA SER A 131 -14.36 9.80 -10.48
C SER A 131 -14.39 8.36 -9.98
N GLY A 132 -14.34 8.15 -8.66
CA GLY A 132 -14.26 6.82 -8.07
C GLY A 132 -15.49 5.95 -8.40
N SER A 133 -16.67 6.55 -8.49
CA SER A 133 -17.89 5.86 -8.93
C SER A 133 -17.82 5.38 -10.38
N VAL A 134 -17.13 6.12 -11.25
CA VAL A 134 -16.94 5.75 -12.66
C VAL A 134 -15.89 4.66 -12.80
N TYR A 135 -14.71 4.85 -12.17
CA TYR A 135 -13.63 3.87 -12.24
C TYR A 135 -14.02 2.53 -11.62
N SER A 136 -14.73 2.53 -10.49
CA SER A 136 -15.24 1.31 -9.87
C SER A 136 -16.36 0.61 -10.66
N GLY A 137 -17.03 1.33 -11.57
CA GLY A 137 -18.05 0.77 -12.47
C GLY A 137 -17.48 0.07 -13.72
N THR A 138 -16.16 0.02 -13.88
CA THR A 138 -15.51 -0.63 -15.04
C THR A 138 -15.41 -2.15 -14.88
N ASP A 139 -14.80 -2.86 -15.83
CA ASP A 139 -14.56 -4.31 -15.73
C ASP A 139 -13.58 -4.63 -14.58
N HIS A 140 -13.96 -5.58 -13.71
CA HIS A 140 -13.20 -5.99 -12.53
C HIS A 140 -12.23 -7.15 -12.81
N HIS A 141 -12.18 -7.68 -14.02
CA HIS A 141 -11.20 -8.69 -14.41
C HIS A 141 -9.78 -8.11 -14.43
N ILE A 142 -8.88 -8.63 -13.59
CA ILE A 142 -7.51 -8.15 -13.41
C ILE A 142 -6.53 -8.98 -14.26
N ARG A 143 -5.79 -8.28 -15.13
CA ARG A 143 -4.83 -8.88 -16.07
C ARG A 143 -3.46 -8.97 -15.43
N ILE A 144 -3.30 -9.87 -14.47
CA ILE A 144 -2.07 -10.00 -13.69
C ILE A 144 -0.88 -10.32 -14.62
N PRO A 145 0.26 -9.60 -14.53
CA PRO A 145 1.41 -9.85 -15.39
C PRO A 145 2.04 -11.21 -15.11
N ALA A 146 2.53 -11.88 -16.16
CA ALA A 146 3.30 -13.11 -16.00
C ALA A 146 4.56 -12.88 -15.17
N VAL A 147 4.89 -13.83 -14.28
CA VAL A 147 6.12 -13.73 -13.49
C VAL A 147 7.28 -14.42 -14.22
N PRO A 148 8.35 -13.68 -14.57
CA PRO A 148 9.52 -14.28 -15.22
C PRO A 148 10.30 -15.16 -14.25
N LYS A 149 11.14 -16.03 -14.82
CA LYS A 149 12.09 -16.84 -14.04
C LYS A 149 13.07 -15.95 -13.28
N LYS A 150 13.37 -16.32 -12.04
CA LYS A 150 14.42 -15.69 -11.23
C LYS A 150 15.80 -16.16 -11.70
N PRO A 151 16.88 -15.37 -11.51
CA PRO A 151 18.23 -15.84 -11.78
C PRO A 151 18.60 -17.05 -10.90
N ALA A 152 19.64 -17.78 -11.30
CA ALA A 152 20.19 -18.84 -10.46
C ALA A 152 20.73 -18.23 -9.14
N LEU A 153 20.55 -18.96 -8.04
CA LEU A 153 21.14 -18.56 -6.77
C LEU A 153 22.66 -18.76 -6.81
N GLU A 154 23.40 -17.69 -6.55
CA GLU A 154 24.85 -17.65 -6.50
C GLU A 154 25.30 -16.91 -5.24
N ASN A 155 26.59 -16.99 -4.92
CA ASN A 155 27.19 -16.10 -3.92
C ASN A 155 27.34 -14.71 -4.55
N LYS A 156 26.29 -13.89 -4.45
CA LYS A 156 26.23 -12.49 -4.89
C LYS A 156 25.52 -11.63 -3.84
N VAL A 157 25.63 -10.31 -4.01
CA VAL A 157 24.76 -9.35 -3.33
C VAL A 157 23.50 -9.12 -4.16
N TYR A 158 22.37 -9.59 -3.68
CA TYR A 158 21.06 -9.36 -4.29
C TYR A 158 20.45 -8.06 -3.76
N VAL A 159 20.11 -7.16 -4.68
CA VAL A 159 19.55 -5.84 -4.38
C VAL A 159 18.13 -5.73 -4.91
N SER A 160 17.17 -5.36 -4.05
CA SER A 160 15.82 -4.99 -4.47
C SER A 160 15.52 -3.54 -4.12
N ILE A 161 15.09 -2.76 -5.10
CA ILE A 161 14.63 -1.37 -4.92
C ILE A 161 13.11 -1.32 -5.12
N ILE A 162 12.42 -0.77 -4.13
CA ILE A 162 10.97 -0.60 -4.10
C ILE A 162 10.65 0.88 -4.18
N ILE A 163 9.86 1.32 -5.16
CA ILE A 163 9.34 2.69 -5.26
C ILE A 163 8.17 2.84 -4.27
N SER A 164 8.17 3.93 -3.51
CA SER A 164 7.20 4.23 -2.45
C SER A 164 5.82 4.72 -2.96
N ASP A 165 4.91 4.96 -2.01
CA ASP A 165 3.64 5.69 -2.14
C ASP A 165 2.54 5.04 -2.99
N GLY A 166 2.64 3.76 -3.33
CA GLY A 166 1.63 3.08 -4.12
C GLY A 166 0.35 2.69 -3.38
N ASP A 167 0.33 2.69 -2.05
CA ASP A 167 -0.90 2.56 -1.25
C ASP A 167 -1.87 3.72 -1.51
N ASN A 168 -1.32 4.88 -1.87
CA ASN A 168 -2.02 6.10 -2.19
C ASN A 168 -2.65 5.99 -3.61
N ILE A 169 -3.96 5.73 -3.66
CA ILE A 169 -4.65 5.44 -4.93
C ILE A 169 -4.72 6.67 -5.85
N GLN A 170 -4.73 7.88 -5.31
CA GLN A 170 -4.60 9.11 -6.11
C GLN A 170 -3.18 9.28 -6.68
N TYR A 171 -2.12 8.87 -5.98
CA TYR A 171 -0.77 8.82 -6.56
C TYR A 171 -0.76 7.86 -7.76
N THR A 172 -1.36 6.67 -7.61
CA THR A 172 -1.47 5.71 -8.73
C THR A 172 -2.32 6.23 -9.88
N GLN A 173 -3.37 7.01 -9.62
CA GLN A 173 -4.20 7.64 -10.66
C GLN A 173 -3.45 8.77 -11.39
N HIS A 174 -2.58 9.50 -10.69
CA HIS A 174 -2.00 10.75 -11.17
C HIS A 174 -0.48 10.69 -11.36
N ALA A 175 0.28 10.81 -10.27
CA ALA A 175 1.72 11.04 -10.34
C ALA A 175 2.48 9.82 -10.85
N MET A 176 2.11 8.61 -10.41
CA MET A 176 2.67 7.36 -10.92
C MET A 176 2.50 7.26 -12.43
N ARG A 177 1.33 7.63 -12.96
CA ARG A 177 1.04 7.58 -14.40
C ARG A 177 2.00 8.46 -15.20
N ARG A 178 2.28 9.67 -14.70
CA ARG A 178 3.22 10.60 -15.34
C ARG A 178 4.66 10.08 -15.30
N VAL A 179 5.08 9.50 -14.18
CA VAL A 179 6.41 8.90 -14.05
C VAL A 179 6.55 7.69 -14.97
N TRP A 180 5.56 6.81 -14.94
CA TRP A 180 5.47 5.60 -15.77
C TRP A 180 5.63 5.90 -17.26
N ASP A 181 4.87 6.88 -17.76
CA ASP A 181 4.92 7.28 -19.17
C ASP A 181 6.25 7.99 -19.53
N ARG A 182 6.73 8.88 -18.65
CA ARG A 182 8.01 9.61 -18.88
C ARG A 182 9.21 8.67 -18.97
N THR A 183 9.15 7.54 -18.25
CA THR A 183 10.25 6.58 -18.12
C THR A 183 10.08 5.35 -18.99
N ALA A 184 9.13 5.37 -19.93
CA ALA A 184 8.80 4.20 -20.75
C ALA A 184 9.99 3.62 -21.54
N ASP A 185 10.97 4.44 -21.94
CA ASP A 185 12.16 4.03 -22.67
C ASP A 185 13.27 3.42 -21.81
N ILE A 186 13.17 3.58 -20.48
CA ILE A 186 14.11 3.02 -19.50
C ILE A 186 13.49 1.90 -18.66
N ARG A 187 12.17 1.88 -18.47
CA ARG A 187 11.47 0.75 -17.83
C ARG A 187 11.79 -0.52 -18.60
N GLY A 188 12.09 -1.59 -17.87
CA GLY A 188 12.52 -2.85 -18.47
C GLY A 188 14.03 -3.04 -18.59
N LYS A 189 14.86 -1.99 -18.50
CA LYS A 189 16.32 -2.12 -18.59
C LYS A 189 16.97 -2.69 -17.33
N PHE A 190 16.33 -2.50 -16.18
CA PHE A 190 16.76 -3.06 -14.89
C PHE A 190 15.54 -3.41 -14.03
N PRO A 191 15.67 -4.35 -13.07
CA PRO A 191 14.59 -4.72 -12.17
C PRO A 191 14.16 -3.59 -11.23
N LEU A 192 12.85 -3.31 -11.18
CA LEU A 192 12.27 -2.27 -10.35
C LEU A 192 10.92 -2.73 -9.79
N SER A 193 10.72 -2.52 -8.49
CA SER A 193 9.47 -2.88 -7.83
C SER A 193 8.66 -1.63 -7.51
N TRP A 194 7.38 -1.62 -7.84
CA TRP A 194 6.46 -0.51 -7.64
C TRP A 194 5.46 -0.89 -6.55
N THR A 195 5.33 -0.08 -5.51
CA THR A 195 4.18 -0.23 -4.63
C THR A 195 2.89 0.10 -5.40
N ILE A 196 1.80 -0.60 -5.08
CA ILE A 196 0.46 -0.33 -5.60
C ILE A 196 -0.58 -0.81 -4.58
N ALA A 197 -1.72 -0.13 -4.48
CA ALA A 197 -2.78 -0.51 -3.57
C ALA A 197 -3.57 -1.69 -4.14
N PRO A 198 -3.69 -2.82 -3.40
CA PRO A 198 -4.48 -3.95 -3.88
C PRO A 198 -5.97 -3.61 -3.95
N GLY A 199 -6.45 -2.59 -3.23
CA GLY A 199 -7.82 -2.10 -3.33
C GLY A 199 -8.22 -1.53 -4.69
N LEU A 200 -7.25 -1.23 -5.58
CA LEU A 200 -7.54 -0.82 -6.96
C LEU A 200 -8.36 -1.85 -7.73
N VAL A 201 -8.33 -3.13 -7.36
CA VAL A 201 -9.17 -4.16 -8.00
C VAL A 201 -10.67 -3.84 -7.93
N ASP A 202 -11.11 -3.03 -6.96
CA ASP A 202 -12.50 -2.59 -6.84
C ASP A 202 -12.68 -1.10 -7.16
N ILE A 203 -11.82 -0.23 -6.61
CA ILE A 203 -12.02 1.22 -6.71
C ILE A 203 -11.52 1.80 -8.04
N GLY A 204 -10.66 1.08 -8.76
CA GLY A 204 -10.13 1.49 -10.05
C GLY A 204 -9.45 0.36 -10.83
N PRO A 205 -10.18 -0.72 -11.20
CA PRO A 205 -9.57 -1.88 -11.84
C PRO A 205 -8.93 -1.54 -13.20
N ALA A 206 -9.51 -0.61 -13.96
CA ALA A 206 -8.91 -0.07 -15.18
C ALA A 206 -7.55 0.61 -14.94
N ILE A 207 -7.33 1.24 -13.78
CA ILE A 207 -6.06 1.87 -13.41
C ILE A 207 -5.01 0.79 -13.14
N MET A 208 -5.34 -0.23 -12.34
CA MET A 208 -4.44 -1.36 -12.09
C MET A 208 -4.09 -2.09 -13.39
N ASN A 209 -5.10 -2.39 -14.22
CA ASN A 209 -4.92 -3.03 -15.51
C ASN A 209 -4.05 -2.20 -16.47
N TYR A 210 -4.12 -0.88 -16.43
CA TYR A 210 -3.21 -0.04 -17.21
C TYR A 210 -1.75 -0.37 -16.87
N TYR A 211 -1.37 -0.36 -15.59
CA TYR A 211 -0.01 -0.68 -15.19
C TYR A 211 0.38 -2.13 -15.49
N TYR A 212 -0.51 -3.07 -15.22
CA TYR A 212 -0.23 -4.49 -15.40
C TYR A 212 -0.03 -4.86 -16.87
N THR A 213 -0.88 -4.35 -17.76
CA THR A 213 -0.78 -4.65 -19.21
C THR A 213 0.42 -4.01 -19.88
N HIS A 214 1.00 -2.96 -19.29
CA HIS A 214 2.18 -2.27 -19.80
C HIS A 214 3.45 -2.60 -19.00
N ALA A 215 3.39 -3.57 -18.09
CA ALA A 215 4.53 -4.02 -17.32
C ALA A 215 5.53 -4.77 -18.21
N THR A 216 6.81 -4.50 -18.01
CA THR A 216 7.90 -5.29 -18.59
C THR A 216 8.22 -6.48 -17.66
N PRO A 217 8.99 -7.49 -18.10
CA PRO A 217 9.44 -8.55 -17.21
C PRO A 217 10.21 -8.05 -15.97
N ASN A 218 10.85 -6.88 -16.06
CA ASN A 218 11.62 -6.29 -14.97
C ASN A 218 10.79 -5.37 -14.05
N ASP A 219 9.51 -5.12 -14.36
CA ASP A 219 8.59 -4.47 -13.44
C ASP A 219 7.94 -5.50 -12.52
N CYS A 220 8.00 -5.25 -11.22
CA CYS A 220 7.27 -6.01 -10.21
C CYS A 220 6.31 -5.08 -9.49
N PHE A 221 5.11 -5.55 -9.15
CA PHE A 221 4.21 -4.82 -8.27
C PHE A 221 4.20 -5.48 -6.89
N VAL A 222 4.21 -4.65 -5.85
CA VAL A 222 4.12 -5.07 -4.45
C VAL A 222 3.04 -4.25 -3.77
N THR A 223 2.43 -4.75 -2.69
CA THR A 223 1.48 -3.88 -1.97
C THR A 223 2.24 -2.78 -1.25
N GLY A 224 1.72 -1.55 -1.36
CA GLY A 224 2.10 -0.46 -0.47
C GLY A 224 1.78 -0.78 1.01
N PRO A 225 2.20 0.10 1.94
CA PRO A 225 1.91 -0.07 3.36
C PRO A 225 0.39 -0.19 3.59
N SER A 226 -0.12 -1.10 4.40
CA SER A 226 0.55 -2.27 4.99
C SER A 226 -0.14 -3.57 4.56
N GLY A 227 -0.77 -3.60 3.39
CA GLY A 227 -1.67 -4.67 2.95
C GLY A 227 -2.88 -4.10 2.22
N MET A 228 -4.10 -4.50 2.62
CA MET A 228 -5.33 -3.99 1.99
C MET A 228 -5.41 -2.45 1.95
N GLY A 229 -4.90 -1.77 2.97
CA GLY A 229 -4.76 -0.32 2.97
C GLY A 229 -3.65 0.11 3.92
N TYR A 230 -3.41 1.40 4.00
CA TYR A 230 -2.45 1.94 4.94
C TYR A 230 -2.93 1.75 6.38
N MET A 231 -2.19 0.92 7.10
CA MET A 231 -2.35 0.63 8.52
C MET A 231 -0.98 0.77 9.19
N MET A 232 -0.95 1.41 10.36
CA MET A 232 0.21 1.57 11.22
C MET A 232 -0.05 0.85 12.55
N PRO A 233 0.15 -0.49 12.59
CA PRO A 233 -0.12 -1.27 13.81
C PRO A 233 0.82 -0.90 14.96
N VAL A 234 2.05 -0.51 14.65
CA VAL A 234 3.03 0.04 15.61
C VAL A 234 3.63 1.30 15.00
N ASN A 235 3.57 2.42 15.72
CA ASN A 235 4.22 3.67 15.35
C ASN A 235 5.64 3.74 15.92
N THR A 236 6.66 3.96 15.09
CA THR A 236 8.07 4.10 15.54
C THR A 236 8.61 5.53 15.44
N LEU A 237 7.77 6.49 15.07
CA LEU A 237 8.14 7.88 15.00
C LEU A 237 7.11 8.72 15.75
N GLY A 238 7.54 9.35 16.83
CA GLY A 238 6.76 10.41 17.45
C GLY A 238 6.69 11.58 16.47
N ASP A 239 5.51 11.81 15.89
CA ASP A 239 5.29 12.98 15.04
C ASP A 239 5.42 14.23 15.91
N VAL A 240 6.24 15.20 15.50
CA VAL A 240 6.43 16.43 16.26
C VAL A 240 5.90 17.59 15.45
N ILE A 241 4.79 18.17 15.89
CA ILE A 241 4.27 19.44 15.38
C ILE A 241 4.40 20.48 16.49
N ASP A 242 5.00 21.63 16.18
CA ASP A 242 5.22 22.74 17.12
C ASP A 242 5.86 22.29 18.45
N ASP A 243 6.96 21.53 18.36
CA ASP A 243 7.73 20.97 19.49
C ASP A 243 6.96 20.03 20.44
N LYS A 244 5.79 19.53 20.03
CA LYS A 244 4.99 18.57 20.78
C LYS A 244 4.84 17.26 20.02
N VAL A 245 5.05 16.15 20.73
CA VAL A 245 4.72 14.81 20.21
C VAL A 245 3.21 14.75 20.02
N GLU A 246 2.76 14.78 18.77
CA GLU A 246 1.36 14.68 18.39
C GLU A 246 0.83 13.27 18.64
N VAL A 247 1.62 12.27 18.25
CA VAL A 247 1.27 10.86 18.34
C VAL A 247 2.40 10.11 19.02
N PRO A 248 2.17 9.53 20.20
CA PRO A 248 3.19 8.75 20.88
C PRO A 248 3.67 7.56 20.05
N VAL A 249 4.94 7.20 20.21
CA VAL A 249 5.45 5.90 19.79
C VAL A 249 4.71 4.80 20.55
N GLY A 250 4.36 3.71 19.86
CA GLY A 250 3.73 2.57 20.52
C GLY A 250 2.93 1.67 19.60
N GLU A 251 2.42 0.57 20.17
CA GLU A 251 1.50 -0.34 19.51
C GLU A 251 0.07 0.20 19.61
N TYR A 252 -0.61 0.31 18.46
CA TYR A 252 -1.96 0.88 18.33
C TYR A 252 -3.00 -0.21 18.06
N LEU A 253 -2.70 -1.18 17.21
CA LEU A 253 -3.58 -2.34 17.02
C LEU A 253 -3.24 -3.43 18.03
N LYS A 254 -4.00 -3.50 19.13
CA LYS A 254 -3.76 -4.47 20.22
C LYS A 254 -4.70 -5.67 20.22
N ASP A 255 -5.81 -5.56 19.50
CA ASP A 255 -6.83 -6.60 19.41
C ASP A 255 -6.48 -7.58 18.28
N SER A 256 -6.17 -8.82 18.65
CA SER A 256 -5.78 -9.87 17.71
C SER A 256 -6.92 -10.30 16.79
N ALA A 257 -8.20 -10.19 17.21
CA ALA A 257 -9.33 -10.52 16.35
C ALA A 257 -9.51 -9.45 15.25
N ARG A 258 -9.28 -8.18 15.58
CA ARG A 258 -9.25 -7.08 14.59
C ARG A 258 -8.08 -7.25 13.62
N MET A 259 -6.89 -7.58 14.11
CA MET A 259 -5.74 -7.85 13.27
C MET A 259 -5.97 -9.06 12.34
N ASP A 260 -6.51 -10.17 12.87
CA ASP A 260 -6.87 -11.34 12.08
C ASP A 260 -7.92 -10.99 11.01
N GLY A 261 -8.87 -10.09 11.31
CA GLY A 261 -9.80 -9.53 10.33
C GLY A 261 -9.08 -8.80 9.20
N TYR A 262 -8.23 -7.85 9.55
CA TYR A 262 -7.43 -7.08 8.59
C TYR A 262 -6.55 -7.98 7.70
N ALA A 263 -5.89 -8.98 8.28
CA ALA A 263 -5.03 -9.90 7.54
C ALA A 263 -5.82 -10.78 6.55
N ARG A 264 -7.04 -11.22 6.90
CA ARG A 264 -7.92 -11.95 5.96
C ARG A 264 -8.38 -11.10 4.79
N LEU A 265 -8.72 -9.84 5.06
CA LEU A 265 -9.08 -8.90 4.00
C LEU A 265 -7.87 -8.63 3.08
N THR A 266 -6.69 -8.46 3.68
CA THR A 266 -5.43 -8.33 2.94
C THR A 266 -5.22 -9.53 2.01
N GLU A 267 -5.29 -10.78 2.50
CA GLU A 267 -5.14 -11.97 1.65
C GLU A 267 -6.16 -12.00 0.50
N THR A 268 -7.42 -11.66 0.77
CA THR A 268 -8.47 -11.63 -0.25
C THR A 268 -8.07 -10.75 -1.43
N TYR A 269 -7.53 -9.56 -1.14
CA TYR A 269 -7.13 -8.61 -2.17
C TYR A 269 -5.74 -8.89 -2.74
N LEU A 270 -4.83 -9.53 -2.01
CA LEU A 270 -3.57 -10.05 -2.56
C LEU A 270 -3.83 -11.15 -3.61
N GLN A 271 -4.82 -12.01 -3.38
CA GLN A 271 -5.23 -12.99 -4.38
C GLN A 271 -5.85 -12.32 -5.61
N ARG A 272 -6.79 -11.38 -5.42
CA ARG A 272 -7.43 -10.67 -6.54
C ARG A 272 -6.49 -9.77 -7.34
N SER A 273 -5.43 -9.25 -6.72
CA SER A 273 -4.46 -8.37 -7.39
C SER A 273 -3.21 -9.10 -7.89
N GLY A 274 -2.99 -10.36 -7.49
CA GLY A 274 -1.77 -11.09 -7.80
C GLY A 274 -0.51 -10.62 -7.05
N LEU A 275 -0.63 -9.69 -6.10
CA LEU A 275 0.51 -9.20 -5.33
C LEU A 275 1.02 -10.29 -4.37
N ARG A 276 2.34 -10.43 -4.27
CA ARG A 276 3.01 -11.50 -3.49
C ARG A 276 4.03 -10.99 -2.47
N VAL A 277 4.25 -9.69 -2.43
CA VAL A 277 5.14 -9.02 -1.48
C VAL A 277 4.43 -7.79 -0.94
N ALA A 278 4.64 -7.52 0.35
CA ALA A 278 4.05 -6.37 1.02
C ALA A 278 5.08 -5.50 1.72
N THR A 279 4.83 -4.20 1.79
CA THR A 279 5.61 -3.32 2.66
C THR A 279 4.81 -2.99 3.91
N ILE A 280 5.46 -2.78 5.05
CA ILE A 280 4.89 -2.22 6.27
C ILE A 280 5.72 -0.99 6.61
N TRP A 281 5.08 0.17 6.70
CA TRP A 281 5.71 1.36 7.25
C TRP A 281 5.71 1.26 8.77
N ASP A 282 6.83 1.63 9.40
CA ASP A 282 7.12 1.36 10.80
C ASP A 282 7.22 -0.16 11.11
N GLU A 283 6.55 -0.63 12.17
CA GLU A 283 6.78 -1.95 12.76
C GLU A 283 5.49 -2.78 12.86
N ALA A 284 5.66 -4.10 12.88
CA ALA A 284 4.68 -5.12 13.22
C ALA A 284 5.18 -5.93 14.42
N SER A 285 4.45 -5.88 15.54
CA SER A 285 4.75 -6.71 16.72
C SER A 285 4.61 -8.22 16.41
N PRO A 286 5.10 -9.13 17.29
CA PRO A 286 4.94 -10.58 17.09
C PRO A 286 3.49 -11.02 16.83
N MET A 287 2.50 -10.38 17.46
CA MET A 287 1.09 -10.66 17.22
C MET A 287 0.68 -10.35 15.77
N HIS A 288 1.09 -9.19 15.26
CA HIS A 288 0.82 -8.78 13.88
C HIS A 288 1.48 -9.70 12.87
N ARG A 289 2.75 -10.04 13.10
CA ARG A 289 3.52 -10.94 12.22
C ARG A 289 2.90 -12.33 12.16
N ALA A 290 2.50 -12.88 13.30
CA ALA A 290 1.78 -14.15 13.38
C ALA A 290 0.44 -14.12 12.62
N SER A 291 -0.30 -13.01 12.70
CA SER A 291 -1.56 -12.86 11.98
C SER A 291 -1.37 -12.83 10.46
N TYR A 292 -0.40 -12.06 9.95
CA TYR A 292 -0.03 -12.08 8.53
C TYR A 292 0.44 -13.47 8.10
N GLU A 293 1.27 -14.15 8.89
CA GLU A 293 1.75 -15.49 8.56
C GLU A 293 0.58 -16.49 8.46
N LYS A 294 -0.35 -16.45 9.41
CA LYS A 294 -1.51 -17.33 9.45
C LYS A 294 -2.48 -17.09 8.29
N HIS A 295 -2.73 -15.83 7.93
CA HIS A 295 -3.82 -15.46 7.03
C HIS A 295 -3.37 -15.08 5.61
N CYS A 296 -2.18 -14.51 5.43
CA CYS A 296 -1.66 -14.09 4.13
C CYS A 296 -0.72 -15.16 3.54
N ARG A 297 -1.31 -16.27 3.08
CA ARG A 297 -0.55 -17.42 2.57
C ARG A 297 0.08 -17.18 1.19
N SER A 298 -0.45 -16.21 0.44
CA SER A 298 0.09 -15.80 -0.86
C SER A 298 1.44 -15.09 -0.78
N LEU A 299 1.79 -14.51 0.37
CA LEU A 299 3.00 -13.71 0.52
C LEU A 299 4.28 -14.54 0.51
N TYR A 300 5.25 -14.11 -0.31
CA TYR A 300 6.64 -14.58 -0.27
C TYR A 300 7.45 -13.89 0.82
N GLY A 301 7.06 -12.67 1.19
CA GLY A 301 7.71 -11.88 2.22
C GLY A 301 7.10 -10.51 2.40
N MET A 302 7.46 -9.86 3.50
CA MET A 302 7.09 -8.49 3.81
C MET A 302 8.33 -7.68 4.17
N THR A 303 8.31 -6.37 3.92
CA THR A 303 9.34 -5.46 4.43
C THR A 303 8.82 -4.70 5.65
N VAL A 304 9.68 -4.42 6.63
CA VAL A 304 9.42 -3.47 7.74
C VAL A 304 10.39 -2.30 7.66
N GLN A 305 9.97 -1.14 8.18
CA GLN A 305 10.68 0.12 7.97
C GLN A 305 11.01 0.82 9.27
N ASN A 306 12.17 1.45 9.30
CA ASN A 306 12.71 2.02 10.53
C ASN A 306 13.02 3.51 10.37
N PHE A 307 12.11 4.38 10.80
CA PHE A 307 12.31 5.82 10.66
C PHE A 307 13.16 6.44 11.77
N ARG A 308 13.12 5.90 12.99
CA ARG A 308 13.80 6.53 14.16
C ARG A 308 14.32 5.56 15.22
N ASP A 309 14.31 4.25 14.99
CA ASP A 309 14.78 3.22 15.93
C ASP A 309 14.09 3.23 17.32
N MET A 310 12.84 3.73 17.40
CA MET A 310 12.11 3.86 18.66
C MET A 310 10.63 3.44 18.49
N PRO A 311 10.24 2.18 18.76
CA PRO A 311 11.10 1.05 19.12
C PRO A 311 12.00 0.62 17.95
N ALA A 312 13.10 -0.06 18.26
CA ALA A 312 14.01 -0.60 17.26
C ALA A 312 13.28 -1.61 16.37
N VAL A 313 13.29 -1.37 15.06
CA VAL A 313 12.68 -2.25 14.07
C VAL A 313 13.65 -3.36 13.68
N LYS A 314 13.18 -4.61 13.64
CA LYS A 314 14.02 -5.77 13.30
C LYS A 314 13.36 -6.70 12.29
N GLY A 315 14.16 -7.26 11.40
CA GLY A 315 13.70 -8.36 10.57
C GLY A 315 13.42 -9.61 11.42
N SER A 316 12.53 -10.47 10.95
CA SER A 316 12.30 -11.81 11.52
C SER A 316 11.80 -12.78 10.45
N VAL A 317 11.59 -14.04 10.84
CA VAL A 317 10.86 -15.00 10.03
C VAL A 317 9.82 -15.67 10.90
N GLU A 318 8.56 -15.55 10.51
CA GLU A 318 7.44 -16.15 11.23
C GLU A 318 7.19 -17.58 10.73
N ASN A 319 7.06 -18.53 11.65
CA ASN A 319 6.83 -19.96 11.39
C ASN A 319 7.71 -20.59 10.30
N ASN A 320 8.97 -20.13 10.19
CA ASN A 320 9.93 -20.52 9.14
C ASN A 320 9.37 -20.39 7.70
N ARG A 321 8.34 -19.56 7.50
CA ARG A 321 7.62 -19.39 6.24
C ARG A 321 7.68 -17.96 5.74
N LEU A 322 7.25 -17.00 6.56
CA LEU A 322 7.05 -15.62 6.13
C LEU A 322 8.20 -14.73 6.65
N PRO A 323 9.15 -14.34 5.80
CA PRO A 323 10.18 -13.37 6.18
C PRO A 323 9.62 -11.96 6.26
N PHE A 324 10.02 -11.24 7.32
CA PHE A 324 9.89 -9.81 7.50
C PHE A 324 11.29 -9.22 7.36
N ASP A 325 11.61 -8.65 6.20
CA ASP A 325 12.91 -8.08 5.92
C ASP A 325 12.95 -6.61 6.35
N LYS A 326 14.00 -6.20 7.06
CA LYS A 326 14.15 -4.79 7.44
C LYS A 326 14.82 -4.04 6.30
N LEU A 327 14.16 -3.03 5.75
CA LEU A 327 14.79 -2.18 4.74
C LEU A 327 16.08 -1.56 5.30
N VAL A 328 17.14 -1.56 4.48
CA VAL A 328 18.41 -0.92 4.86
C VAL A 328 18.23 0.59 4.99
N ILE A 329 17.48 1.18 4.06
CA ILE A 329 16.97 2.55 4.15
C ILE A 329 15.48 2.51 3.86
N PRO A 330 14.63 3.04 4.77
CA PRO A 330 13.17 3.02 4.59
C PRO A 330 12.68 4.01 3.54
N TYR A 331 13.39 5.13 3.36
CA TYR A 331 12.99 6.20 2.44
C TYR A 331 14.24 6.94 1.95
N ALA A 332 14.86 6.44 0.87
CA ALA A 332 16.03 7.05 0.29
C ALA A 332 15.61 8.23 -0.61
N GLY A 333 16.06 9.45 -0.29
CA GLY A 333 15.68 10.68 -1.01
C GLY A 333 16.63 11.15 -2.10
N SER A 334 17.85 10.60 -2.18
CA SER A 334 18.88 11.06 -3.13
C SER A 334 19.82 9.95 -3.59
N TYR A 335 20.47 10.18 -4.73
CA TYR A 335 21.50 9.30 -5.28
C TYR A 335 22.60 8.98 -4.27
N ASP A 336 23.20 9.99 -3.64
CA ASP A 336 24.33 9.79 -2.72
C ASP A 336 23.92 8.96 -1.49
N HIS A 337 22.68 9.14 -1.01
CA HIS A 337 22.16 8.39 0.12
C HIS A 337 22.06 6.89 -0.19
N ILE A 338 21.42 6.54 -1.32
CA ILE A 338 21.23 5.14 -1.71
C ILE A 338 22.54 4.51 -2.20
N TYR A 339 23.27 5.17 -3.11
CA TYR A 339 24.51 4.65 -3.69
C TYR A 339 25.61 4.49 -2.64
N GLY A 340 25.75 5.47 -1.73
CA GLY A 340 26.71 5.39 -0.63
C GLY A 340 26.43 4.21 0.30
N SER A 341 25.15 3.95 0.62
CA SER A 341 24.77 2.78 1.43
C SER A 341 25.00 1.46 0.69
N LEU A 342 24.58 1.37 -0.57
CA LEU A 342 24.81 0.19 -1.41
C LEU A 342 26.31 -0.13 -1.48
N SER A 343 27.13 0.84 -1.89
CA SER A 343 28.58 0.67 -2.04
C SER A 343 29.26 0.22 -0.74
N ARG A 344 28.86 0.76 0.41
CA ARG A 344 29.37 0.32 1.72
C ARG A 344 28.99 -1.14 2.02
N ASN A 345 27.72 -1.50 1.83
CA ASN A 345 27.26 -2.86 2.06
C ASN A 345 27.98 -3.86 1.14
N VAL A 346 28.07 -3.58 -0.15
CA VAL A 346 28.76 -4.47 -1.12
C VAL A 346 30.26 -4.58 -0.79
N SER A 347 30.91 -3.50 -0.34
CA SER A 347 32.34 -3.53 0.03
C SER A 347 32.62 -4.38 1.28
N CYS A 348 31.65 -4.47 2.21
CA CYS A 348 31.77 -5.27 3.43
C CYS A 348 31.45 -6.76 3.22
N TRP A 349 30.93 -7.14 2.05
CA TRP A 349 30.56 -8.52 1.75
C TRP A 349 31.78 -9.39 1.43
N ASP A 350 31.89 -10.55 2.08
CA ASP A 350 33.08 -11.41 2.05
C ASP A 350 33.09 -12.45 0.91
N GLY A 351 32.02 -12.52 0.11
CA GLY A 351 31.90 -13.44 -1.01
C GLY A 351 31.52 -14.88 -0.66
N LYS A 352 31.37 -15.24 0.62
CA LYS A 352 31.22 -16.65 1.03
C LYS A 352 29.80 -17.18 0.99
N ALA A 353 28.81 -16.30 1.11
CA ALA A 353 27.39 -16.63 1.08
C ALA A 353 26.62 -15.47 0.44
N PRO A 354 25.43 -15.70 -0.17
CA PRO A 354 24.63 -14.62 -0.72
C PRO A 354 24.24 -13.60 0.37
N MET A 355 24.25 -12.32 0.00
CA MET A 355 23.76 -11.22 0.82
C MET A 355 22.51 -10.62 0.18
N PHE A 356 21.54 -10.26 1.01
CA PHE A 356 20.26 -9.71 0.57
C PHE A 356 20.09 -8.35 1.21
N ILE A 357 19.93 -7.30 0.39
CA ILE A 357 19.67 -5.94 0.84
C ILE A 357 18.53 -5.31 0.04
N SER A 358 17.57 -4.73 0.76
CA SER A 358 16.39 -4.09 0.19
C SER A 358 16.32 -2.62 0.61
N TYR A 359 15.82 -1.79 -0.31
CA TYR A 359 15.70 -0.34 -0.15
C TYR A 359 14.34 0.12 -0.65
N GLN A 360 13.81 1.18 -0.04
CA GLN A 360 12.70 1.93 -0.63
C GLN A 360 13.17 3.31 -1.06
N ALA A 361 12.79 3.69 -2.28
CA ALA A 361 13.13 4.97 -2.91
C ALA A 361 11.94 5.93 -2.81
N ASP A 362 12.21 7.14 -2.36
CA ASP A 362 11.27 8.26 -2.32
C ASP A 362 10.93 8.70 -3.75
N ILE A 363 9.69 8.47 -4.16
CA ILE A 363 9.24 8.83 -5.50
C ILE A 363 9.04 10.33 -5.71
N TRP A 364 8.86 11.10 -4.64
CA TRP A 364 8.66 12.54 -4.70
C TRP A 364 9.99 13.26 -4.92
N GLY A 365 11.10 12.71 -4.41
CA GLY A 365 12.45 13.24 -4.53
C GLY A 365 13.18 12.94 -5.85
N ASP A 366 14.51 12.86 -5.77
CA ASP A 366 15.43 12.65 -6.92
C ASP A 366 15.39 11.21 -7.47
N LEU A 367 15.00 10.22 -6.65
CA LEU A 367 15.10 8.79 -6.97
C LEU A 367 13.97 8.26 -7.86
N LYS A 368 13.77 8.91 -9.01
CA LYS A 368 12.92 8.41 -10.10
C LYS A 368 13.65 7.33 -10.91
N PRO A 369 12.95 6.56 -11.78
CA PRO A 369 13.55 5.40 -12.47
C PRO A 369 14.83 5.71 -13.26
N ASP A 370 14.95 6.90 -13.85
CA ASP A 370 16.14 7.38 -14.55
C ASP A 370 17.35 7.52 -13.62
N ARG A 371 17.13 8.11 -12.44
CA ARG A 371 18.16 8.23 -11.42
C ARG A 371 18.54 6.89 -10.80
N LEU A 372 17.56 6.01 -10.61
CA LEU A 372 17.78 4.64 -10.11
C LEU A 372 18.54 3.78 -11.13
N MET A 373 18.31 3.96 -12.43
CA MET A 373 19.10 3.31 -13.48
C MET A 373 20.57 3.75 -13.41
N GLN A 374 20.83 5.03 -13.12
CA GLN A 374 22.19 5.50 -12.89
C GLN A 374 22.84 4.83 -11.66
N VAL A 375 22.12 4.73 -10.54
CA VAL A 375 22.59 4.01 -9.33
C VAL A 375 22.93 2.56 -9.67
N HIS A 376 22.06 1.90 -10.45
CA HIS A 376 22.25 0.53 -10.93
C HIS A 376 23.55 0.39 -11.73
N ASP A 377 23.71 1.20 -12.78
CA ASP A 377 24.84 1.10 -13.71
C ASP A 377 26.17 1.43 -13.02
N ASP A 378 26.19 2.47 -12.20
CA ASP A 378 27.39 2.87 -11.46
C ASP A 378 27.80 1.80 -10.42
N LEU A 379 26.83 1.15 -9.76
CA LEU A 379 27.12 0.09 -8.80
C LEU A 379 27.66 -1.17 -9.49
N LEU A 380 27.07 -1.58 -10.62
CA LEU A 380 27.57 -2.72 -11.40
C LEU A 380 28.97 -2.47 -11.95
N LYS A 381 29.25 -1.23 -12.37
CA LYS A 381 30.58 -0.81 -12.82
C LYS A 381 31.61 -0.82 -11.69
N ALA A 382 31.23 -0.39 -10.48
CA ALA A 382 32.12 -0.37 -9.33
C ALA A 382 32.39 -1.78 -8.76
N PHE A 383 31.44 -2.70 -8.88
CA PHE A 383 31.51 -4.05 -8.30
C PHE A 383 31.18 -5.15 -9.34
N PRO A 384 31.99 -5.28 -10.41
CA PRO A 384 31.68 -6.17 -11.53
C PRO A 384 31.52 -7.63 -11.07
N GLY A 385 30.39 -8.24 -11.44
CA GLY A 385 30.06 -9.64 -11.14
C GLY A 385 29.67 -9.93 -9.68
N LYS A 386 29.68 -8.94 -8.78
CA LYS A 386 29.37 -9.12 -7.35
C LYS A 386 27.90 -8.85 -7.00
N VAL A 387 27.22 -8.05 -7.80
CA VAL A 387 25.88 -7.51 -7.50
C VAL A 387 24.88 -7.97 -8.54
N GLU A 388 23.69 -8.32 -8.10
CA GLU A 388 22.55 -8.66 -8.94
C GLU A 388 21.34 -7.86 -8.46
N PHE A 389 20.84 -6.94 -9.28
CA PHE A 389 19.55 -6.30 -9.01
C PHE A 389 18.43 -7.27 -9.39
N VAL A 390 17.41 -7.37 -8.54
CA VAL A 390 16.28 -8.28 -8.72
C VAL A 390 14.98 -7.61 -8.32
N ARG A 391 13.88 -8.10 -8.88
CA ARG A 391 12.52 -7.76 -8.45
C ARG A 391 12.29 -8.20 -7.00
N ALA A 392 11.34 -7.58 -6.31
CA ALA A 392 11.04 -7.91 -4.91
C ALA A 392 10.55 -9.35 -4.71
N ASP A 393 9.76 -9.90 -5.65
CA ASP A 393 9.34 -11.30 -5.60
C ASP A 393 10.52 -12.27 -5.80
N HIS A 394 11.41 -11.99 -6.75
CA HIS A 394 12.66 -12.74 -6.93
C HIS A 394 13.56 -12.64 -5.71
N TYR A 395 13.68 -11.45 -5.10
CA TYR A 395 14.45 -11.21 -3.87
C TYR A 395 14.03 -12.15 -2.75
N PHE A 396 12.73 -12.20 -2.43
CA PHE A 396 12.23 -13.08 -1.37
C PHE A 396 12.35 -14.56 -1.72
N ASN A 397 12.16 -14.95 -2.99
CA ASN A 397 12.33 -16.34 -3.41
C ASN A 397 13.79 -16.80 -3.33
N LEU A 398 14.75 -15.98 -3.77
CA LEU A 398 16.18 -16.25 -3.64
C LEU A 398 16.62 -16.28 -2.18
N HIS A 399 16.13 -15.35 -1.36
CA HIS A 399 16.37 -15.33 0.07
C HIS A 399 15.85 -16.60 0.76
N ASN A 400 14.65 -17.04 0.39
CA ASN A 400 14.06 -18.26 0.95
C ASN A 400 14.83 -19.51 0.50
N GLU A 401 15.17 -19.62 -0.78
CA GLU A 401 16.01 -20.70 -1.31
C GLU A 401 17.37 -20.78 -0.59
N ALA A 402 18.07 -19.65 -0.44
CA ALA A 402 19.37 -19.57 0.23
C ALA A 402 19.32 -19.98 1.72
N LYS A 403 18.14 -19.97 2.33
CA LYS A 403 17.91 -20.30 3.74
C LYS A 403 17.15 -21.62 3.92
N GLY A 404 16.91 -22.37 2.84
CA GLY A 404 16.19 -23.65 2.90
C GLY A 404 14.72 -23.53 3.30
N ARG A 405 14.08 -22.40 2.97
CA ARG A 405 12.66 -22.13 3.26
C ARG A 405 11.80 -22.37 2.03
N PRO A 406 10.46 -22.51 2.18
CA PRO A 406 9.56 -22.59 1.03
C PRO A 406 9.73 -21.41 0.07
N TYR A 407 9.88 -21.71 -1.21
CA TYR A 407 9.95 -20.74 -2.32
C TYR A 407 9.20 -21.30 -3.53
N ASN A 408 8.86 -20.42 -4.48
CA ASN A 408 8.14 -20.78 -5.70
C ASN A 408 9.07 -21.47 -6.70
N LEU A 409 8.91 -22.79 -6.85
CA LEU A 409 9.65 -23.59 -7.81
C LEU A 409 9.37 -23.17 -9.26
N CYS A 410 8.18 -22.66 -9.57
CA CYS A 410 7.86 -22.19 -10.92
C CYS A 410 8.71 -20.99 -11.34
N MET A 411 9.29 -20.23 -10.40
CA MET A 411 10.25 -19.17 -10.73
C MET A 411 11.66 -19.69 -10.96
N SER A 412 12.01 -20.90 -10.52
CA SER A 412 13.35 -21.45 -10.70
C SER A 412 13.66 -21.67 -12.19
N SER A 413 14.86 -21.25 -12.60
CA SER A 413 15.41 -21.50 -13.92
C SER A 413 15.70 -22.98 -14.18
N THR A 414 15.84 -23.80 -13.13
CA THR A 414 16.10 -25.24 -13.23
C THR A 414 14.84 -26.10 -13.21
N THR A 415 13.69 -25.51 -12.89
CA THR A 415 12.42 -26.24 -12.85
C THR A 415 11.85 -26.37 -14.26
N VAL A 416 11.83 -27.61 -14.76
CA VAL A 416 11.21 -28.01 -16.02
C VAL A 416 10.00 -28.86 -15.72
N ALA A 417 8.85 -28.49 -16.28
CA ALA A 417 7.67 -29.32 -16.20
C ALA A 417 7.60 -30.30 -17.38
N LYS A 418 7.08 -31.50 -17.13
CA LYS A 418 6.85 -32.54 -18.13
C LYS A 418 5.44 -33.08 -17.94
N SER A 419 4.75 -33.34 -19.05
CA SER A 419 3.44 -33.99 -19.07
C SER A 419 3.59 -35.37 -19.72
N ASP A 420 3.02 -36.40 -19.09
CA ASP A 420 3.08 -37.79 -19.56
C ASP A 420 1.95 -38.13 -20.56
N SER A 421 1.08 -37.16 -20.87
CA SER A 421 0.00 -37.27 -21.84
C SER A 421 0.09 -36.11 -22.84
N GLU A 422 -0.54 -36.21 -24.02
CA GLU A 422 -0.68 -35.10 -24.99
C GLU A 422 -1.42 -33.86 -24.43
N GLY A 423 -1.66 -33.80 -23.12
CA GLY A 423 -2.20 -32.68 -22.37
C GLY A 423 -1.15 -31.61 -22.09
N SER A 424 -1.26 -30.55 -22.88
CA SER A 424 -0.75 -29.18 -22.75
C SER A 424 -0.04 -28.81 -21.43
N LEU A 425 1.25 -28.52 -21.53
CA LEU A 425 2.03 -27.79 -20.52
C LEU A 425 1.46 -26.39 -20.19
N GLU A 426 0.45 -25.91 -20.94
CA GLU A 426 -0.16 -24.58 -20.77
C GLU A 426 -1.05 -24.51 -19.51
N ALA A 427 -1.41 -25.64 -18.88
CA ALA A 427 -2.16 -25.67 -17.61
C ALA A 427 -1.27 -25.43 -16.37
N LEU A 428 0.06 -25.37 -16.52
CA LEU A 428 0.97 -25.11 -15.41
C LEU A 428 1.03 -23.61 -15.13
N THR A 429 0.56 -23.22 -13.95
CA THR A 429 0.65 -21.84 -13.48
C THR A 429 1.75 -21.72 -12.43
N ASP A 430 2.29 -20.51 -12.27
CA ASP A 430 3.21 -20.15 -11.20
C ASP A 430 2.49 -19.86 -9.86
N GLY A 431 1.21 -20.20 -9.76
CA GLY A 431 0.33 -19.82 -8.64
C GLY A 431 -0.19 -18.38 -8.74
N THR A 432 0.00 -17.70 -9.86
CA THR A 432 -0.74 -16.48 -10.20
C THR A 432 -2.23 -16.82 -10.34
N PRO A 433 -3.13 -16.11 -9.65
CA PRO A 433 -4.56 -16.40 -9.71
C PRO A 433 -5.13 -15.96 -11.04
N GLU A 434 -6.18 -16.63 -11.50
CA GLU A 434 -7.06 -16.10 -12.53
C GLU A 434 -8.20 -15.34 -11.83
N THR A 435 -8.57 -14.19 -12.38
CA THR A 435 -9.55 -13.27 -11.74
C THR A 435 -10.83 -13.13 -12.52
#